data_AF-A0A7S4GBS4-F1
#
_entry.id   AF-A0A7S4GBS4-F1
#
_cell.length_a   1.000
_cell.length_b   1.000
_cell.length_c   1.000
_cell.angle_alpha   90.00
_cell.angle_beta   90.00
_cell.angle_gamma   90.00
#
_symmetry.space_group_name_H-M   'P 1'
#
loop_
_entity.id
_entity.type
_entity.pdbx_description
1 polymer ?
#
loop_
_entity_poly.entity_id
_entity_poly.type
_entity_poly.pdbx_seq_one_letter_code
_entity_poly.pdbx_strand_id
1 'polypeptide(L)'
;YKLCSNTPCEENDEPCPDGEKCFKVADPDPCTPNRCGKSWEDANENCGNTKCGEDDALCPEGQSCFKQLAPCGKVGRCGTSWDKANADCKKATCYLSAQCADGEACYADVQDTCDE
;
A
#
# COMPACT_ATOMS: atom_id res chain seq x y z
N TYR A 1 7.21 -13.99 -0.41
CA TYR A 1 6.66 -14.85 0.65
C TYR A 1 5.16 -14.97 0.43
N LYS A 2 4.47 -16.00 0.94
CA LYS A 2 3.00 -16.11 0.86
C LYS A 2 2.41 -16.01 2.27
N LEU A 3 1.17 -15.54 2.43
CA LEU A 3 0.52 -15.37 3.74
C LEU A 3 -0.90 -16.00 3.78
N CYS A 4 -1.25 -16.65 4.89
CA CYS A 4 -2.62 -16.97 5.34
C CYS A 4 -3.02 -15.92 6.38
N SER A 5 -3.99 -15.02 6.16
CA SER A 5 -4.47 -14.03 7.15
C SER A 5 -3.43 -13.59 8.21
N ASN A 6 -2.22 -13.20 7.76
CA ASN A 6 -1.03 -12.82 8.56
C ASN A 6 -0.04 -13.90 9.07
N THR A 7 -0.08 -15.14 8.58
CA THR A 7 0.88 -16.22 8.87
C THR A 7 1.64 -16.64 7.61
N PRO A 8 2.99 -16.73 7.62
CA PRO A 8 3.77 -17.23 6.48
C PRO A 8 3.36 -18.65 6.07
N CYS A 9 3.09 -18.85 4.77
CA CYS A 9 2.82 -20.16 4.18
C CYS A 9 3.81 -20.43 3.04
N GLU A 10 4.15 -21.71 2.87
CA GLU A 10 5.24 -22.07 1.96
C GLU A 10 4.74 -22.11 0.52
N GLU A 11 3.74 -22.92 0.15
CA GLU A 11 3.41 -23.08 -1.28
C GLU A 11 1.92 -23.31 -1.62
N ASN A 12 1.06 -23.75 -0.70
CA ASN A 12 -0.37 -24.08 -0.94
C ASN A 12 -1.29 -23.55 0.18
N ASP A 13 -2.62 -23.68 -0.01
CA ASP A 13 -3.65 -23.27 0.98
C ASP A 13 -3.55 -24.05 2.31
N GLU A 14 -2.77 -25.13 2.38
CA GLU A 14 -2.38 -25.81 3.62
C GLU A 14 -1.05 -25.21 4.11
N PRO A 15 -0.96 -24.67 5.34
CA PRO A 15 -1.73 -25.02 6.53
C PRO A 15 -2.74 -23.95 6.98
N CYS A 16 -3.33 -23.18 6.06
CA CYS A 16 -4.23 -22.10 6.47
C CYS A 16 -5.47 -22.69 7.20
N PRO A 17 -5.79 -22.23 8.42
CA PRO A 17 -6.93 -22.73 9.16
C PRO A 17 -8.26 -22.42 8.44
N ASP A 18 -9.27 -23.25 8.65
CA ASP A 18 -10.68 -22.97 8.32
C ASP A 18 -10.97 -22.34 6.94
N GLY A 19 -10.49 -22.96 5.87
CA GLY A 19 -10.87 -22.56 4.49
C GLY A 19 -10.24 -21.25 4.00
N GLU A 20 -9.26 -20.72 4.74
CA GLU A 20 -8.40 -19.64 4.27
C GLU A 20 -7.49 -20.08 3.11
N LYS A 21 -7.07 -19.12 2.30
CA LYS A 21 -6.20 -19.35 1.13
C LYS A 21 -4.84 -18.70 1.30
N CYS A 22 -3.80 -19.36 0.80
CA CYS A 22 -2.43 -18.89 0.82
C CYS A 22 -2.22 -17.96 -0.38
N PHE A 23 -2.29 -16.65 -0.13
CA PHE A 23 -2.06 -15.67 -1.18
C PHE A 23 -0.57 -15.51 -1.37
N LYS A 24 -0.12 -15.46 -2.65
CA LYS A 24 1.16 -14.80 -2.91
C LYS A 24 1.06 -13.45 -2.21
N VAL A 25 2.09 -13.07 -1.48
CA VAL A 25 2.47 -11.66 -1.44
C VAL A 25 2.96 -11.38 -2.86
N ALA A 26 1.99 -11.40 -3.79
CA ALA A 26 1.97 -10.54 -4.93
C ALA A 26 2.34 -9.21 -4.33
N ASP A 27 3.26 -8.54 -5.02
CA ASP A 27 3.59 -7.15 -4.80
C ASP A 27 2.50 -6.48 -3.99
N PRO A 28 2.83 -5.78 -2.89
CA PRO A 28 1.87 -4.87 -2.31
C PRO A 28 1.46 -3.97 -3.47
N ASP A 29 0.35 -4.30 -4.10
CA ASP A 29 -0.54 -3.40 -4.73
C ASP A 29 -1.43 -3.03 -3.55
N PRO A 30 -0.99 -2.04 -2.73
CA PRO A 30 -1.79 -1.55 -1.61
C PRO A 30 -3.09 -0.91 -2.11
N CYS A 31 -3.32 -0.88 -3.43
CA CYS A 31 -4.44 -0.24 -4.10
C CYS A 31 -5.63 -1.19 -4.32
N THR A 32 -5.83 -2.23 -3.50
CA THR A 32 -7.23 -2.71 -3.36
C THR A 32 -8.03 -1.51 -2.89
N PRO A 33 -9.12 -1.13 -3.58
CA PRO A 33 -9.68 0.21 -3.47
C PRO A 33 -10.61 0.32 -2.26
N ASN A 34 -10.15 -0.17 -1.11
CA ASN A 34 -10.80 -0.04 0.18
C ASN A 34 -9.85 0.64 1.18
N ARG A 35 -10.22 1.84 1.63
CA ARG A 35 -9.44 2.62 2.57
C ARG A 35 -10.35 3.28 3.60
N CYS A 36 -9.82 3.46 4.81
CA CYS A 36 -10.49 4.24 5.84
C CYS A 36 -10.39 5.74 5.53
N GLY A 37 -11.50 6.44 5.71
CA GLY A 37 -11.53 7.90 5.71
C GLY A 37 -12.75 8.43 6.45
N LYS A 38 -12.82 9.74 6.64
CA LYS A 38 -14.02 10.43 7.15
C LYS A 38 -15.05 10.69 6.04
N SER A 39 -14.59 10.67 4.80
CA SER A 39 -15.39 10.85 3.58
C SER A 39 -14.77 10.05 2.44
N TRP A 40 -15.51 9.91 1.34
CA TRP A 40 -15.00 9.26 0.14
C TRP A 40 -13.77 9.99 -0.44
N GLU A 41 -13.75 11.31 -0.39
CA GLU A 41 -12.63 12.15 -0.83
C GLU A 41 -11.40 11.93 0.07
N ASP A 42 -11.58 12.01 1.38
CA ASP A 42 -10.52 11.74 2.37
C ASP A 42 -9.94 10.32 2.18
N ALA A 43 -10.79 9.31 1.96
CA ALA A 43 -10.32 7.95 1.70
C ALA A 43 -9.56 7.82 0.36
N ASN A 44 -9.91 8.61 -0.66
CA ASN A 44 -9.16 8.62 -1.93
C ASN A 44 -7.76 9.21 -1.78
N GLU A 45 -7.62 10.27 -1.00
CA GLU A 45 -6.34 10.94 -0.76
C GLU A 45 -5.44 10.16 0.20
N ASN A 46 -6.02 9.32 1.05
CA ASN A 46 -5.32 8.52 2.07
C ASN A 46 -4.64 7.26 1.54
N CYS A 47 -3.86 7.37 0.46
CA CYS A 47 -3.17 6.25 -0.18
C CYS A 47 -2.16 5.48 0.69
N GLY A 48 -1.74 6.06 1.82
CA GLY A 48 -0.89 5.39 2.80
C GLY A 48 -1.63 4.75 3.98
N ASN A 49 -2.97 4.80 4.01
CA ASN A 49 -3.77 4.36 5.15
C ASN A 49 -4.19 2.88 5.04
N THR A 50 -4.56 2.33 6.19
CA THR A 50 -4.99 0.95 6.43
C THR A 50 -6.04 0.50 5.42
N LYS A 51 -5.80 -0.66 4.80
CA LYS A 51 -6.86 -1.41 4.13
C LYS A 51 -7.91 -1.75 5.18
N CYS A 52 -9.06 -1.09 5.12
CA CYS A 52 -10.22 -1.60 5.83
C CYS A 52 -10.64 -2.89 5.14
N GLY A 53 -11.02 -3.93 5.89
CA GLY A 53 -11.42 -5.22 5.35
C GLY A 53 -12.74 -5.09 4.60
N GLU A 54 -13.79 -5.70 5.15
CA GLU A 54 -15.13 -5.59 4.59
C GLU A 54 -16.00 -4.52 5.26
N ASP A 55 -15.57 -4.02 6.41
CA ASP A 55 -16.35 -3.15 7.29
C ASP A 55 -15.51 -2.11 8.03
N ASP A 56 -16.20 -1.25 8.77
CA ASP A 56 -15.66 -0.09 9.47
C ASP A 56 -14.89 -0.47 10.76
N ALA A 57 -14.94 -1.72 11.24
CA ALA A 57 -14.33 -2.10 12.52
C ALA A 57 -12.81 -2.03 12.52
N LEU A 58 -12.18 -2.10 11.33
CA LEU A 58 -10.74 -1.93 11.16
C LEU A 58 -10.33 -0.46 10.97
N CYS A 59 -11.30 0.44 10.89
CA CYS A 59 -11.05 1.86 10.76
C CYS A 59 -10.89 2.56 12.12
N PRO A 60 -10.01 3.57 12.20
CA PRO A 60 -9.92 4.42 13.39
C PRO A 60 -11.27 5.04 13.76
N GLU A 61 -11.46 5.35 15.03
CA GLU A 61 -12.71 5.96 15.51
C GLU A 61 -13.11 7.20 14.67
N GLY A 62 -14.35 7.20 14.19
CA GLY A 62 -14.91 8.26 13.35
C GLY A 62 -14.53 8.17 11.87
N GLN A 63 -13.93 7.08 11.41
CA GLN A 63 -13.72 6.76 9.99
C GLN A 63 -14.59 5.58 9.55
N SER A 64 -14.89 5.54 8.26
CA SER A 64 -15.60 4.44 7.60
C SER A 64 -14.75 3.84 6.48
N CYS A 65 -15.04 2.60 6.15
CA CYS A 65 -14.40 1.86 5.07
C CYS A 65 -15.05 2.22 3.73
N PHE A 66 -14.35 3.02 2.92
CA PHE A 66 -14.82 3.38 1.59
C PHE A 66 -14.27 2.39 0.57
N LYS A 67 -15.16 1.71 -0.15
CA LYS A 67 -14.83 0.75 -1.22
C LYS A 67 -14.91 1.43 -2.58
N GLN A 68 -14.32 0.79 -3.60
CA GLN A 68 -14.33 1.25 -4.99
C GLN A 68 -13.71 2.66 -5.18
N LEU A 69 -12.73 2.99 -4.35
CA LEU A 69 -11.88 4.17 -4.51
C LEU A 69 -11.05 4.10 -5.79
N ALA A 70 -10.54 5.25 -6.23
CA ALA A 70 -9.54 5.25 -7.28
C ALA A 70 -8.30 4.46 -6.82
N PRO A 71 -7.64 3.69 -7.70
CA PRO A 71 -6.36 3.09 -7.36
C PRO A 71 -5.39 4.21 -6.99
N CYS A 72 -4.57 3.97 -5.97
CA CYS A 72 -3.43 4.84 -5.74
C CYS A 72 -2.44 4.67 -6.90
N GLY A 73 -1.64 5.70 -7.16
CA GLY A 73 -0.48 5.53 -8.03
C GLY A 73 0.37 4.36 -7.54
N LYS A 74 1.13 3.75 -8.46
CA LYS A 74 2.13 2.73 -8.09
C LYS A 74 3.02 3.25 -6.96
N VAL A 75 3.45 2.35 -6.07
CA VAL A 75 4.46 2.67 -5.05
C VAL A 75 5.65 3.35 -5.73
N GLY A 76 5.96 4.55 -5.28
CA GLY A 76 7.09 5.34 -5.74
C GLY A 76 8.00 5.75 -4.59
N ARG A 77 9.02 6.54 -4.91
CA ARG A 77 9.88 7.18 -3.92
C ARG A 77 9.97 8.68 -4.15
N CYS A 78 10.03 9.43 -3.05
CA CYS A 78 10.11 10.88 -3.11
C CYS A 78 11.50 11.36 -3.54
N GLY A 79 11.58 12.22 -4.54
CA GLY A 79 12.82 12.86 -4.93
C GLY A 79 12.58 14.12 -5.76
N THR A 80 13.64 14.80 -6.18
CA THR A 80 13.55 15.92 -7.14
C THR A 80 13.65 15.44 -8.59
N SER A 81 13.95 14.16 -8.80
CA SER A 81 14.02 13.48 -10.10
C SER A 81 13.89 11.97 -9.89
N TRP A 82 13.56 11.25 -10.96
CA TRP A 82 13.49 9.79 -10.93
C TRP A 82 14.82 9.18 -10.47
N ASP A 83 15.96 9.62 -11.01
CA ASP A 83 17.28 9.06 -10.64
C ASP A 83 17.60 9.24 -9.15
N LYS A 84 17.25 10.39 -8.57
CA LYS A 84 17.46 10.65 -7.14
C LYS A 84 16.51 9.85 -6.27
N ALA A 85 15.24 9.75 -6.66
CA ALA A 85 14.27 8.90 -5.99
C ALA A 85 14.70 7.42 -6.05
N ASN A 86 15.29 6.99 -7.16
CA ASN A 86 15.75 5.63 -7.34
C ASN A 86 17.02 5.32 -6.51
N ALA A 87 17.96 6.26 -6.48
CA ALA A 87 19.20 6.12 -5.72
C ALA A 87 19.01 6.19 -4.19
N ASP A 88 18.00 6.92 -3.70
CA ASP A 88 17.77 7.10 -2.27
C ASP A 88 16.88 5.99 -1.68
N CYS A 89 17.36 4.76 -1.81
CA CYS A 89 16.71 3.53 -1.37
C CYS A 89 16.19 3.47 0.06
N LYS A 90 16.75 4.28 0.97
CA LYS A 90 16.38 4.30 2.38
C LYS A 90 15.25 5.29 2.68
N LYS A 91 14.84 6.07 1.69
CA LYS A 91 13.80 7.07 1.83
C LYS A 91 12.41 6.45 1.77
N ALA A 92 11.49 7.04 2.54
CA ALA A 92 10.11 6.59 2.62
C ALA A 92 9.46 6.52 1.23
N THR A 93 8.67 5.47 1.04
CA THR A 93 7.85 5.29 -0.15
C THR A 93 6.71 6.31 -0.19
N CYS A 94 6.24 6.61 -1.39
CA CYS A 94 5.11 7.50 -1.63
C CYS A 94 4.14 6.87 -2.62
N TYR A 95 2.94 7.43 -2.65
CA TYR A 95 1.86 7.09 -3.59
C TYR A 95 1.36 8.32 -4.33
N LEU A 96 1.56 9.49 -3.72
CA LEU A 96 1.19 10.80 -4.22
C LEU A 96 2.35 11.76 -3.95
N SER A 97 2.59 12.71 -4.85
CA SER A 97 3.60 13.76 -4.64
C SER A 97 3.31 14.64 -3.42
N ALA A 98 2.05 14.71 -2.99
CA ALA A 98 1.65 15.40 -1.76
C ALA A 98 2.24 14.80 -0.47
N GLN A 99 2.75 13.56 -0.52
CA GLN A 99 3.42 12.90 0.61
C GLN A 99 4.92 13.20 0.66
N CYS A 100 5.44 13.90 -0.35
CA CYS A 100 6.85 14.24 -0.45
C CYS A 100 7.13 15.63 0.11
N ALA A 101 8.39 15.91 0.42
CA ALA A 101 8.79 17.24 0.86
C ALA A 101 8.57 18.28 -0.24
N ASP A 102 8.46 19.56 0.14
CA ASP A 102 8.32 20.65 -0.81
C ASP A 102 9.42 20.61 -1.89
N GLY A 103 9.00 20.65 -3.16
CA GLY A 103 9.91 20.55 -4.31
C GLY A 103 10.25 19.13 -4.75
N GLU A 104 9.67 18.11 -4.12
CA GLU A 104 9.78 16.71 -4.53
C GLU A 104 8.51 16.20 -5.20
N ALA A 105 8.66 15.16 -6.01
CA ALA A 105 7.56 14.42 -6.60
C ALA A 105 7.68 12.93 -6.28
N CYS A 106 6.55 12.23 -6.33
CA CYS A 106 6.53 10.79 -6.19
C CYS A 106 6.84 10.14 -7.54
N TYR A 107 8.01 9.51 -7.63
CA TYR A 107 8.45 8.80 -8.84
C TYR A 107 8.15 7.32 -8.69
N ALA A 108 7.22 6.82 -9.51
CA ALA A 108 6.87 5.40 -9.59
C ALA A 108 7.95 4.58 -10.31
N ASP A 109 7.81 3.25 -10.24
CA ASP A 109 8.67 2.29 -10.94
C ASP A 109 10.16 2.49 -10.60
N VAL A 110 10.45 2.90 -9.35
CA VAL A 110 11.81 2.88 -8.81
C VAL A 110 12.26 1.43 -8.69
N GLN A 111 13.49 1.16 -9.12
CA GLN A 111 14.16 -0.10 -8.94
C GLN A 111 14.43 -0.30 -7.45
N ASP A 112 13.92 -1.40 -6.91
CA ASP A 112 14.15 -1.80 -5.52
C ASP A 112 15.52 -2.46 -5.31
N THR A 113 16.38 -2.41 -6.33
CA THR A 113 17.78 -2.88 -6.27
C THR A 113 18.62 -1.82 -5.59
N CYS A 114 18.42 -1.75 -4.28
CA CYS A 114 19.32 -1.12 -3.35
C CYS A 114 20.47 -2.10 -3.13
N ASP A 115 21.32 -2.26 -4.15
CA ASP A 115 22.54 -3.04 -4.00
C ASP A 115 23.39 -2.38 -2.91
N GLU A 116 23.50 -3.08 -1.77
CA GLU A 116 24.42 -2.74 -0.67
C GLU A 116 25.88 -2.90 -1.08
#